data_AF-A0A3N5S6J1-F1
#
_entry.id   AF-A0A3N5S6J1-F1
#
_cell.length_a   1.000
_cell.length_b   1.000
_cell.length_c   1.000
_cell.angle_alpha   90.00
_cell.angle_beta   90.00
_cell.angle_gamma   90.00
#
_symmetry.space_group_name_H-M   'P 1'
#
loop_
_entity.id
_entity.type
_entity.pdbx_description
1 polymer ?
#
loop_
_entity_poly.entity_id
_entity_poly.type
_entity_poly.pdbx_seq_one_letter_code
_entity_poly.pdbx_strand_id
1 'polypeptide(L)'
;YIMPTGTVTFTNDEGVSCTDDLDTNGYASCGLVFTVDGNYEAVYTSTDGFHVSGGSATGDHQVSVYTATASRTPEPTATATSTPVPTATLAATAIPTRVTGCNSIKDYFDALPKKPSPLIISSTGYTMTLLIPNPNLYQVEFNEIFVAWNGSSGHRVKPGVTEELRLMSVALNGTLWQMASPGQGGSSYTVQAPFLVPAVIEPNSSATLTFTFDKTYNNPKDEVVTLQFATPGCETFTFTVTR
;
A
#
# COMPACT_ATOMS: atom_id res chain seq x y z
N TYR A 1 -17.11 -26.06 -15.33
CA TYR A 1 -16.74 -25.47 -14.03
C TYR A 1 -17.88 -24.55 -13.66
N ILE A 2 -18.59 -24.83 -12.57
CA ILE A 2 -19.67 -23.96 -12.09
C ILE A 2 -19.01 -23.03 -11.07
N MET A 3 -19.11 -21.71 -11.27
CA MET A 3 -18.59 -20.76 -10.30
C MET A 3 -19.54 -20.71 -9.10
N PRO A 4 -19.03 -20.67 -7.86
CA PRO A 4 -19.88 -20.53 -6.68
C PRO A 4 -20.59 -19.18 -6.71
N THR A 5 -21.89 -19.21 -6.43
CA THR A 5 -22.69 -18.00 -6.19
C THR A 5 -23.16 -17.98 -4.75
N GLY A 6 -23.34 -16.78 -4.19
CA GLY A 6 -23.76 -16.62 -2.81
C GLY A 6 -23.15 -15.39 -2.17
N THR A 7 -23.23 -15.33 -0.85
CA THR A 7 -22.69 -14.24 -0.04
C THR A 7 -21.62 -14.74 0.91
N VAL A 8 -20.72 -13.84 1.30
CA VAL A 8 -19.81 -14.05 2.42
C VAL A 8 -20.10 -13.00 3.48
N THR A 9 -20.36 -13.45 4.70
CA THR A 9 -20.53 -12.58 5.87
C THR A 9 -19.27 -12.65 6.73
N PHE A 10 -18.65 -11.49 6.94
CA PHE A 10 -17.51 -11.31 7.83
C PHE A 10 -18.02 -10.77 9.16
N THR A 11 -17.64 -11.38 10.28
CA THR A 11 -18.03 -10.95 11.64
C THR A 11 -16.80 -10.94 12.53
N ASN A 12 -16.58 -9.86 13.29
CA ASN A 12 -15.53 -9.81 14.31
C ASN A 12 -16.05 -10.21 15.70
N ASP A 13 -15.12 -10.44 16.63
CA ASP A 13 -15.44 -10.77 18.04
C ASP A 13 -16.23 -9.66 18.77
N GLU A 14 -16.23 -8.43 18.23
CA GLU A 14 -17.03 -7.31 18.73
C GLU A 14 -18.49 -7.33 18.22
N GLY A 15 -18.85 -8.33 17.38
CA GLY A 15 -20.17 -8.47 16.78
C GLY A 15 -20.43 -7.51 15.61
N VAL A 16 -19.41 -6.78 15.14
CA VAL A 16 -19.48 -5.99 13.92
C VAL A 16 -19.43 -6.96 12.74
N SER A 17 -20.47 -6.91 11.91
CA SER A 17 -20.57 -7.75 10.73
C SER A 17 -20.71 -6.94 9.46
N CYS A 18 -20.20 -7.47 8.37
CA CYS A 18 -20.45 -6.92 7.05
C CYS A 18 -20.55 -8.06 6.02
N THR A 19 -21.25 -7.84 4.91
CA THR A 19 -21.60 -8.91 3.95
C THR A 19 -21.45 -8.39 2.54
N ASP A 20 -20.94 -9.25 1.65
CA ASP A 20 -20.78 -8.97 0.23
C ASP A 20 -21.12 -10.21 -0.61
N ASP A 21 -21.55 -9.97 -1.85
CA ASP A 21 -21.87 -11.03 -2.83
C ASP A 21 -20.57 -11.56 -3.46
N LEU A 22 -20.53 -12.84 -3.82
CA LEU A 22 -19.43 -13.40 -4.61
C LEU A 22 -19.46 -12.81 -6.03
N ASP A 23 -18.31 -12.32 -6.48
CA ASP A 23 -18.09 -11.84 -7.85
C ASP A 23 -18.05 -12.99 -8.87
N THR A 24 -17.86 -12.65 -10.15
CA THR A 24 -17.77 -13.65 -11.22
C THR A 24 -16.61 -14.62 -11.08
N ASN A 25 -15.65 -14.33 -10.21
CA ASN A 25 -14.48 -15.14 -9.90
C ASN A 25 -14.60 -15.91 -8.57
N GLY A 26 -15.69 -15.73 -7.82
CA GLY A 26 -15.89 -16.35 -6.52
C GLY A 26 -15.19 -15.64 -5.35
N TYR A 27 -14.96 -14.34 -5.45
CA TYR A 27 -14.42 -13.51 -4.37
C TYR A 27 -15.48 -12.55 -3.82
N ALA A 28 -15.42 -12.28 -2.52
CA ALA A 28 -16.20 -11.25 -1.84
C ALA A 28 -15.25 -10.41 -0.97
N SER A 29 -15.50 -9.11 -0.84
CA SER A 29 -14.63 -8.21 -0.08
C SER A 29 -15.45 -7.23 0.75
N CYS A 30 -15.06 -7.03 2.01
CA CYS A 30 -15.76 -6.12 2.88
C CYS A 30 -14.83 -5.52 3.95
N GLY A 31 -15.14 -4.31 4.41
CA GLY A 31 -14.38 -3.61 5.45
C GLY A 31 -14.95 -3.81 6.85
N LEU A 32 -14.12 -4.29 7.78
CA LEU A 32 -14.40 -4.34 9.21
C LEU A 32 -13.51 -3.31 9.94
N VAL A 33 -14.07 -2.68 10.98
CA VAL A 33 -13.34 -1.79 11.88
C VAL A 33 -13.15 -2.52 13.20
N PHE A 34 -11.91 -2.55 13.70
CA PHE A 34 -11.53 -3.20 14.94
C PHE A 34 -11.08 -2.15 15.95
N THR A 35 -11.63 -2.22 17.18
CA THR A 35 -11.25 -1.29 18.26
C THR A 35 -10.36 -1.92 19.32
N VAL A 36 -10.29 -3.25 19.34
CA VAL A 36 -9.45 -4.07 20.21
C VAL A 36 -8.84 -5.22 19.42
N ASP A 37 -7.74 -5.81 19.90
CA ASP A 37 -7.22 -7.08 19.34
C ASP A 37 -8.29 -8.19 19.40
N GLY A 38 -8.28 -9.09 18.42
CA GLY A 38 -9.21 -10.21 18.38
C GLY A 38 -9.17 -10.96 17.07
N ASN A 39 -10.28 -11.63 16.77
CA ASN A 39 -10.45 -12.46 15.60
C ASN A 39 -11.63 -11.98 14.75
N TYR A 40 -11.66 -12.43 13.50
CA TYR A 40 -12.82 -12.37 12.63
C TYR A 40 -13.10 -13.73 12.01
N GLU A 41 -14.37 -13.98 11.67
CA GLU A 41 -14.86 -15.15 10.96
C GLU A 41 -15.54 -14.72 9.65
N ALA A 42 -15.22 -15.40 8.56
CA ALA A 42 -15.89 -15.27 7.27
C ALA A 42 -16.73 -16.52 7.01
N VAL A 43 -18.04 -16.37 6.80
CA VAL A 43 -18.99 -17.49 6.60
C VAL A 43 -19.62 -17.39 5.21
N TYR A 44 -19.50 -18.46 4.43
CA TYR A 44 -20.12 -18.56 3.09
C TYR A 44 -21.55 -19.11 3.15
N THR A 45 -22.46 -18.43 2.46
CA THR A 45 -23.85 -18.87 2.24
C THR A 45 -24.12 -19.03 0.74
N SER A 46 -24.34 -20.26 0.29
CA SER A 46 -24.71 -20.56 -1.09
C SER A 46 -26.15 -20.12 -1.40
N THR A 47 -26.35 -19.60 -2.61
CA THR A 47 -27.67 -19.31 -3.19
C THR A 47 -28.03 -20.22 -4.36
N ASP A 48 -27.08 -20.99 -4.90
CA ASP A 48 -27.30 -21.89 -6.03
C ASP A 48 -27.78 -23.29 -5.64
N GLY A 49 -27.70 -23.67 -4.36
CA GLY A 49 -28.08 -24.99 -3.88
C GLY A 49 -27.19 -26.14 -4.36
N PHE A 50 -26.12 -25.83 -5.09
CA PHE A 50 -25.11 -26.80 -5.54
C PHE A 50 -23.86 -26.76 -4.65
N HIS A 51 -23.51 -25.58 -4.14
CA HIS A 51 -22.41 -25.39 -3.21
C HIS A 51 -22.89 -25.51 -1.76
N VAL A 52 -22.04 -26.09 -0.89
CA VAL A 52 -22.38 -26.30 0.51
C VAL A 52 -22.15 -25.01 1.29
N SER A 53 -23.22 -24.47 1.89
CA SER A 53 -23.12 -23.36 2.84
C SER A 53 -22.44 -23.81 4.14
N GLY A 54 -21.80 -22.88 4.85
CA GLY A 54 -21.25 -23.11 6.18
C GLY A 54 -19.74 -23.39 6.24
N GLY A 55 -19.02 -23.21 5.12
CA GLY A 55 -17.58 -23.06 5.21
C GLY A 55 -17.24 -21.76 5.95
N SER A 56 -16.41 -21.87 6.99
CA SER A 56 -15.87 -20.70 7.69
C SER A 56 -14.35 -20.65 7.69
N ALA A 57 -13.83 -19.43 7.65
CA ALA A 57 -12.41 -19.13 7.78
C ALA A 57 -12.23 -18.06 8.86
N THR A 58 -11.20 -18.21 9.69
CA THR A 58 -10.89 -17.26 10.76
C THR A 58 -9.54 -16.60 10.54
N GLY A 59 -9.39 -15.35 10.98
CA GLY A 59 -8.11 -14.65 11.02
C GLY A 59 -7.99 -13.78 12.25
N ASP A 60 -6.75 -13.56 12.69
CA ASP A 60 -6.43 -12.71 13.83
C ASP A 60 -6.08 -11.30 13.33
N HIS A 61 -6.35 -10.28 14.15
CA HIS A 61 -5.90 -8.91 13.92
C HIS A 61 -5.32 -8.30 15.21
N GLN A 62 -4.41 -7.33 15.03
CA GLN A 62 -3.84 -6.55 16.12
C GLN A 62 -4.10 -5.06 15.90
N VAL A 63 -4.59 -4.39 16.93
CA VAL A 63 -4.84 -2.95 16.99
C VAL A 63 -3.70 -2.30 17.78
N SER A 64 -2.86 -1.53 17.08
CA SER A 64 -1.84 -0.73 17.75
C SER A 64 -2.45 0.48 18.44
N VAL A 65 -2.55 0.43 19.76
CA VAL A 65 -2.90 1.59 20.57
C VAL A 65 -1.68 2.49 20.74
N TYR A 66 -1.73 3.67 20.13
CA TYR A 66 -0.79 4.74 20.45
C TYR A 66 -1.17 5.32 21.80
N THR A 67 -0.46 4.95 22.86
CA THR A 67 -0.56 5.65 24.15
C THR A 67 0.02 7.05 23.97
N ALA A 68 -0.85 8.06 23.91
CA ALA A 68 -0.41 9.45 23.98
C ALA A 68 0.37 9.64 25.29
N THR A 69 1.66 9.91 25.19
CA THR A 69 2.49 10.22 26.35
C THR A 69 1.90 11.43 27.05
N ALA A 70 1.47 11.26 28.31
CA ALA A 70 0.91 12.34 29.10
C ALA A 70 1.91 13.51 29.16
N SER A 71 1.59 14.60 28.47
CA SER A 71 2.32 15.85 28.61
C SER A 71 2.14 16.35 30.04
N ARG A 72 3.25 16.60 30.75
CA ARG A 72 3.22 17.05 32.14
C ARG A 72 2.41 18.34 32.22
N THR A 73 1.27 18.30 32.90
CA THR A 73 0.54 19.48 33.31
C THR A 73 1.46 20.31 34.23
N PRO A 74 1.77 21.58 33.90
CA PRO A 74 2.56 22.42 34.78
C PRO A 74 1.83 22.59 36.12
N GLU A 75 2.61 22.53 37.20
CA GLU A 75 2.20 22.72 38.59
C GLU A 75 1.49 24.08 38.77
N PRO A 76 0.41 24.17 39.57
CA PRO A 76 -0.36 25.41 39.71
C PRO A 76 0.49 26.49 40.40
N THR A 77 0.98 27.44 39.61
CA THR A 77 1.59 28.68 40.09
C THR A 77 0.55 29.53 40.83
N ALA A 78 0.97 30.07 41.99
CA ALA A 78 0.15 30.86 42.91
C ALA A 78 -0.66 31.97 42.22
N THR A 79 -1.88 32.14 42.71
CA THR A 79 -2.88 33.14 42.29
C THR A 79 -2.32 34.56 42.29
N ALA A 80 -2.13 35.13 41.11
CA ALA A 80 -2.04 36.57 40.91
C ALA A 80 -2.94 36.96 39.74
N THR A 81 -3.90 37.85 40.04
CA THR A 81 -4.63 38.77 39.16
C THR A 81 -5.28 38.18 37.90
N SER A 82 -6.58 38.45 37.69
CA SER A 82 -7.37 37.99 36.55
C SER A 82 -6.67 38.24 35.20
N THR A 83 -5.92 37.23 34.74
CA THR A 83 -5.38 37.17 33.39
C THR A 83 -6.55 36.86 32.47
N PRO A 84 -6.79 37.65 31.40
CA PRO A 84 -7.84 37.35 30.45
C PRO A 84 -7.62 35.93 29.93
N VAL A 85 -8.68 35.11 29.98
CA VAL A 85 -8.69 33.78 29.37
C VAL A 85 -8.27 33.97 27.92
N PRO A 86 -7.12 33.41 27.46
CA PRO A 86 -6.74 33.53 26.07
C PRO A 86 -7.82 32.83 25.27
N THR A 87 -8.60 33.61 24.51
CA THR A 87 -9.47 33.09 23.48
C THR A 87 -8.63 32.16 22.63
N ALA A 88 -9.05 30.91 22.47
CA ALA A 88 -8.39 29.96 21.59
C ALA A 88 -8.44 30.55 20.16
N THR A 89 -7.38 31.26 19.79
CA THR A 89 -7.17 31.68 18.42
C THR A 89 -6.98 30.40 17.65
N LEU A 90 -7.98 30.03 16.83
CA LEU A 90 -7.82 28.97 15.85
C LEU A 90 -6.56 29.32 15.06
N ALA A 91 -5.48 28.58 15.31
CA ALA A 91 -4.27 28.70 14.54
C ALA A 91 -4.69 28.41 13.11
N ALA A 92 -4.58 29.42 12.24
CA ALA A 92 -4.96 29.28 10.85
C ALA A 92 -4.23 28.04 10.31
N THR A 93 -4.99 27.03 9.86
CA THR A 93 -4.42 25.89 9.15
C THR A 93 -3.58 26.47 8.04
N ALA A 94 -2.26 26.30 8.14
CA ALA A 94 -1.35 26.85 7.15
C ALA A 94 -1.79 26.29 5.80
N ILE A 95 -2.24 27.17 4.90
CA ILE A 95 -2.55 26.78 3.54
C ILE A 95 -1.21 26.27 2.97
N PRO A 96 -1.13 25.02 2.47
CA PRO A 96 0.11 24.50 1.93
C PRO A 96 0.62 25.45 0.86
N THR A 97 1.79 26.03 1.08
CA THR A 97 2.43 26.91 0.11
C THR A 97 2.82 26.04 -1.07
N ARG A 98 2.24 26.32 -2.25
CA ARG A 98 2.58 25.62 -3.48
C ARG A 98 4.09 25.67 -3.69
N VAL A 99 4.73 24.50 -3.67
CA VAL A 99 6.15 24.38 -3.97
C VAL A 99 6.36 24.29 -5.47
N THR A 100 7.48 24.83 -5.96
CA THR A 100 7.86 24.70 -7.38
C THR A 100 8.44 23.30 -7.63
N GLY A 101 8.38 22.83 -8.88
CA GLY A 101 9.03 21.58 -9.26
C GLY A 101 8.28 20.29 -8.89
N CYS A 102 6.98 20.33 -8.56
CA CYS A 102 6.20 19.11 -8.28
C CYS A 102 6.31 18.03 -9.37
N ASN A 103 6.50 18.45 -10.63
CA ASN A 103 6.64 17.53 -11.75
C ASN A 103 8.06 17.00 -11.97
N SER A 104 9.06 17.47 -11.24
CA SER A 104 10.47 17.24 -11.55
C SER A 104 10.87 15.77 -11.60
N ILE A 105 10.25 14.91 -10.78
CA ILE A 105 10.48 13.46 -10.80
C ILE A 105 9.88 12.83 -12.07
N LYS A 106 8.67 13.21 -12.48
CA LYS A 106 8.05 12.73 -13.73
C LYS A 106 8.79 13.28 -14.93
N ASP A 107 9.13 14.56 -14.93
CA ASP A 107 9.88 15.20 -16.00
C ASP A 107 11.23 14.48 -16.19
N TYR A 108 11.86 14.02 -15.10
CA TYR A 108 13.03 13.16 -15.17
C TYR A 108 12.73 11.85 -15.91
N PHE A 109 11.69 11.11 -15.54
CA PHE A 109 11.34 9.85 -16.21
C PHE A 109 10.86 10.02 -17.67
N ASP A 110 10.12 11.08 -17.96
CA ASP A 110 9.66 11.43 -19.32
C ASP A 110 10.85 11.78 -20.23
N ALA A 111 11.90 12.39 -19.67
CA ALA A 111 13.12 12.75 -20.39
C ALA A 111 14.07 11.57 -20.64
N LEU A 112 13.92 10.46 -19.91
CA LEU A 112 14.73 9.28 -20.14
C LEU A 112 14.42 8.67 -21.51
N PRO A 113 15.44 8.14 -22.22
CA PRO A 113 15.18 7.38 -23.42
C PRO A 113 14.29 6.18 -23.07
N LYS A 114 13.25 5.93 -23.88
CA LYS A 114 12.32 4.80 -23.66
C LYS A 114 13.02 3.43 -23.64
N LYS A 115 14.28 3.35 -24.07
CA LYS A 115 15.15 2.16 -24.00
C LYS A 115 16.57 2.57 -23.61
N PRO A 116 17.21 1.90 -22.64
CA PRO A 116 16.64 0.86 -21.76
C PRO A 116 15.59 1.46 -20.79
N SER A 117 14.61 0.65 -20.39
CA SER A 117 13.63 1.07 -19.38
C SER A 117 14.34 1.37 -18.05
N PRO A 118 13.90 2.40 -17.31
CA PRO A 118 14.42 2.67 -15.96
C PRO A 118 14.03 1.60 -14.93
N LEU A 119 13.10 0.69 -15.26
CA LEU A 119 12.86 -0.53 -14.49
C LEU A 119 13.95 -1.56 -14.78
N ILE A 120 14.83 -1.75 -13.80
CA ILE A 120 15.95 -2.69 -13.87
C ILE A 120 15.53 -4.01 -13.23
N ILE A 121 15.91 -5.13 -13.82
CA ILE A 121 15.73 -6.46 -13.22
C ILE A 121 17.10 -6.97 -12.84
N SER A 122 17.26 -7.45 -11.61
CA SER A 122 18.55 -7.89 -11.10
C SER A 122 19.07 -9.09 -11.87
N SER A 123 20.39 -9.27 -11.84
CA SER A 123 21.06 -10.42 -12.47
C SER A 123 20.66 -11.76 -11.87
N THR A 124 20.23 -11.79 -10.60
CA THR A 124 19.66 -12.98 -9.95
C THR A 124 18.23 -13.25 -10.41
N GLY A 125 17.56 -12.25 -11.00
CA GLY A 125 16.20 -12.29 -11.51
C GLY A 125 15.12 -12.24 -10.44
N TYR A 126 15.42 -12.32 -9.14
CA TYR A 126 14.37 -12.30 -8.10
C TYR A 126 13.84 -10.91 -7.79
N THR A 127 14.44 -9.85 -8.33
CA THR A 127 14.06 -8.49 -7.98
C THR A 127 13.91 -7.59 -9.20
N MET A 128 12.89 -6.75 -9.15
CA MET A 128 12.73 -5.57 -10.02
C MET A 128 13.02 -4.33 -9.18
N THR A 129 13.78 -3.39 -9.73
CA THR A 129 14.20 -2.16 -9.04
C THR A 129 13.93 -0.94 -9.89
N LEU A 130 13.47 0.13 -9.24
CA LEU A 130 13.29 1.45 -9.83
C LEU A 130 14.10 2.46 -9.02
N LEU A 131 15.02 3.17 -9.68
CA LEU A 131 15.75 4.29 -9.08
C LEU A 131 14.95 5.57 -9.30
N ILE A 132 14.54 6.22 -8.21
CA ILE A 132 13.68 7.41 -8.22
C ILE A 132 14.51 8.59 -7.71
N PRO A 133 15.01 9.48 -8.58
CA PRO A 133 15.67 10.69 -8.13
C PRO A 133 14.65 11.70 -7.61
N ASN A 134 15.01 12.41 -6.57
CA ASN A 134 14.33 13.60 -6.09
C ASN A 134 15.23 14.83 -6.34
N PRO A 135 15.09 15.53 -7.47
CA PRO A 135 15.87 16.73 -7.76
C PRO A 135 15.33 17.96 -7.01
N ASN A 136 14.29 17.83 -6.18
CA ASN A 136 13.72 18.94 -5.43
C ASN A 136 14.57 19.28 -4.20
N LEU A 137 14.45 20.53 -3.74
CA LEU A 137 15.05 21.02 -2.49
C LEU A 137 14.23 20.66 -1.25
N TYR A 138 13.17 19.88 -1.42
CA TYR A 138 12.28 19.42 -0.36
C TYR A 138 12.09 17.91 -0.45
N GLN A 139 11.68 17.38 0.69
CA GLN A 139 11.40 15.97 0.91
C GLN A 139 10.11 15.57 0.20
N VAL A 140 10.06 14.37 -0.38
CA VAL A 140 8.87 13.86 -1.09
C VAL A 140 8.38 12.58 -0.43
N GLU A 141 7.09 12.54 -0.07
CA GLU A 141 6.46 11.40 0.58
C GLU A 141 5.51 10.67 -0.39
N PHE A 142 5.48 9.34 -0.35
CA PHE A 142 4.53 8.55 -1.12
C PHE A 142 3.14 8.56 -0.47
N ASN A 143 2.11 8.60 -1.29
CA ASN A 143 0.73 8.29 -0.92
C ASN A 143 0.39 6.83 -1.25
N GLU A 144 0.73 6.43 -2.48
CA GLU A 144 0.39 5.14 -3.05
C GLU A 144 1.47 4.68 -4.03
N ILE A 145 1.73 3.38 -4.04
CA ILE A 145 2.62 2.72 -4.99
C ILE A 145 1.87 1.52 -5.57
N PHE A 146 1.53 1.60 -6.85
CA PHE A 146 0.96 0.49 -7.59
C PHE A 146 2.03 -0.17 -8.46
N VAL A 147 2.03 -1.50 -8.48
CA VAL A 147 2.87 -2.30 -9.37
C VAL A 147 2.03 -3.35 -10.07
N ALA A 148 2.22 -3.51 -11.37
CA ALA A 148 1.72 -4.63 -12.15
C ALA A 148 2.89 -5.31 -12.86
N TRP A 149 2.86 -6.65 -12.86
CA TRP A 149 3.90 -7.49 -13.43
C TRP A 149 3.28 -8.65 -14.20
N ASN A 150 4.10 -9.31 -15.01
CA ASN A 150 3.67 -10.48 -15.75
C ASN A 150 3.64 -11.71 -14.82
N GLY A 151 2.56 -11.90 -14.04
CA GLY A 151 2.47 -12.99 -13.08
C GLY A 151 2.50 -14.38 -13.71
N SER A 152 1.81 -14.57 -14.83
CA SER A 152 1.63 -15.89 -15.47
C SER A 152 2.82 -16.33 -16.32
N SER A 153 3.59 -15.39 -16.87
CA SER A 153 4.71 -15.72 -17.76
C SER A 153 6.01 -14.97 -17.46
N GLY A 154 6.06 -14.18 -16.38
CA GLY A 154 7.24 -13.44 -15.96
C GLY A 154 8.40 -14.33 -15.50
N HIS A 155 8.12 -15.57 -15.08
CA HIS A 155 9.14 -16.58 -14.86
C HIS A 155 9.01 -17.71 -15.88
N ARG A 156 10.16 -18.30 -16.23
CA ARG A 156 10.21 -19.49 -17.09
C ARG A 156 9.67 -20.70 -16.34
N VAL A 157 8.47 -21.11 -16.70
CA VAL A 157 7.87 -22.38 -16.28
C VAL A 157 8.38 -23.55 -17.12
N LYS A 158 8.44 -24.73 -16.52
CA LYS A 158 8.60 -25.98 -17.29
C LYS A 158 7.33 -26.23 -18.11
N PRO A 159 7.42 -26.80 -19.33
CA PRO A 159 6.25 -27.17 -20.10
C PRO A 159 5.29 -28.06 -19.30
N GLY A 160 4.01 -27.70 -19.27
CA GLY A 160 2.97 -28.46 -18.55
C GLY A 160 2.83 -28.14 -17.06
N VAL A 161 3.57 -27.16 -16.54
CA VAL A 161 3.42 -26.67 -15.16
C VAL A 161 2.82 -25.27 -15.19
N THR A 162 1.75 -25.07 -14.42
CA THR A 162 1.23 -23.74 -14.13
C THR A 162 1.82 -23.29 -12.80
N GLU A 163 2.76 -22.35 -12.87
CA GLU A 163 3.26 -21.63 -11.72
C GLU A 163 2.96 -20.14 -11.96
N GLU A 164 2.74 -19.40 -10.88
CA GLU A 164 2.59 -17.95 -10.92
C GLU A 164 3.80 -17.31 -10.23
N LEU A 165 4.31 -16.22 -10.82
CA LEU A 165 5.28 -15.34 -10.19
C LEU A 165 4.52 -14.47 -9.19
N ARG A 166 4.90 -14.55 -7.92
CA ARG A 166 4.25 -13.82 -6.84
C ARG A 166 5.19 -12.77 -6.29
N LEU A 167 4.66 -11.57 -6.07
CA LEU A 167 5.34 -10.57 -5.28
C LEU A 167 5.43 -11.07 -3.83
N MET A 168 6.58 -10.86 -3.18
CA MET A 168 6.87 -11.26 -1.80
C MET A 168 7.06 -10.03 -0.89
N SER A 169 7.70 -8.98 -1.40
CA SER A 169 7.89 -7.73 -0.64
C SER A 169 8.11 -6.55 -1.56
N VAL A 170 7.78 -5.35 -1.04
CA VAL A 170 8.17 -4.06 -1.60
C VAL A 170 9.04 -3.35 -0.57
N ALA A 171 10.13 -2.71 -1.00
CA ALA A 171 11.01 -1.96 -0.11
C ALA A 171 11.44 -0.63 -0.72
N LEU A 172 11.59 0.40 0.11
CA LEU A 172 12.19 1.68 -0.27
C LEU A 172 13.49 1.87 0.51
N ASN A 173 14.61 1.99 -0.19
CA ASN A 173 15.95 2.10 0.43
C ASN A 173 16.25 0.97 1.45
N GLY A 174 15.70 -0.22 1.21
CA GLY A 174 15.86 -1.38 2.10
C GLY A 174 14.84 -1.45 3.25
N THR A 175 14.07 -0.39 3.51
CA THR A 175 12.96 -0.44 4.45
C THR A 175 11.83 -1.25 3.85
N LEU A 176 11.55 -2.41 4.43
CA LEU A 176 10.53 -3.35 3.97
C LEU A 176 9.13 -2.86 4.31
N TRP A 177 8.27 -2.81 3.30
CA TRP A 177 6.82 -2.80 3.47
C TRP A 177 6.33 -4.23 3.30
N GLN A 178 6.00 -4.85 4.43
CA GLN A 178 5.38 -6.17 4.41
C GLN A 178 4.01 -6.06 3.75
N MET A 179 3.74 -6.99 2.84
CA MET A 179 2.40 -7.10 2.27
C MET A 179 1.46 -7.73 3.30
N ALA A 180 0.19 -7.32 3.27
CA ALA A 180 -0.83 -7.88 4.15
C ALA A 180 -0.97 -9.41 4.00
N SER A 181 -0.67 -9.95 2.81
CA SER A 181 -0.61 -11.38 2.54
C SER A 181 0.53 -11.69 1.56
N PRO A 182 1.71 -12.14 2.04
CA PRO A 182 2.80 -12.56 1.17
C PRO A 182 2.32 -13.64 0.20
N GLY A 183 2.62 -13.49 -1.09
CA GLY A 183 2.32 -14.52 -2.07
C GLY A 183 0.85 -14.61 -2.54
N GLN A 184 0.05 -13.53 -2.49
CA GLN A 184 -1.21 -13.51 -3.25
C GLN A 184 -0.92 -13.67 -4.75
N GLY A 185 -1.68 -14.55 -5.41
CA GLY A 185 -1.57 -14.93 -6.83
C GLY A 185 -2.07 -13.85 -7.81
N GLY A 186 -1.71 -12.59 -7.59
CA GLY A 186 -2.04 -11.48 -8.47
C GLY A 186 -0.98 -11.21 -9.54
N SER A 187 -1.34 -10.46 -10.58
CA SER A 187 -0.39 -9.81 -11.50
C SER A 187 -0.27 -8.30 -11.19
N SER A 188 -0.77 -7.86 -10.04
CA SER A 188 -0.67 -6.49 -9.54
C SER A 188 -0.78 -6.41 -8.02
N TYR A 189 -0.29 -5.32 -7.45
CA TYR A 189 -0.32 -5.01 -6.02
C TYR A 189 -0.28 -3.49 -5.80
N THR A 190 -1.04 -3.02 -4.81
CA THR A 190 -1.02 -1.61 -4.38
C THR A 190 -0.54 -1.52 -2.93
N VAL A 191 0.52 -0.76 -2.70
CA VAL A 191 0.93 -0.31 -1.37
C VAL A 191 0.28 1.04 -1.12
N GLN A 192 -0.58 1.16 -0.11
CA GLN A 192 -1.25 2.40 0.27
C GLN A 192 -0.81 2.87 1.66
N ALA A 193 -0.86 4.18 1.88
CA ALA A 193 -0.74 4.78 3.20
C ALA A 193 -1.89 4.33 4.15
N PRO A 194 -1.69 4.34 5.47
CA PRO A 194 -0.48 4.76 6.19
C PRO A 194 0.62 3.69 6.14
N PHE A 195 1.83 4.11 5.76
CA PHE A 195 3.00 3.25 5.84
C PHE A 195 3.46 3.17 7.31
N LEU A 196 3.82 1.97 7.79
CA LEU A 196 4.37 1.79 9.14
C LEU A 196 5.64 2.63 9.38
N VAL A 197 6.40 2.87 8.30
CA VAL A 197 7.53 3.79 8.25
C VAL A 197 7.27 4.75 7.12
N PRO A 198 7.33 6.08 7.35
CA PRO A 198 7.13 7.08 6.29
C PRO A 198 7.96 6.74 5.06
N ALA A 199 7.27 6.67 3.91
CA ALA A 199 7.85 6.33 2.63
C ALA A 199 8.39 7.61 1.99
N VAL A 200 9.67 7.92 2.24
CA VAL A 200 10.18 9.27 1.97
C VAL A 200 11.48 9.29 1.17
N ILE A 201 11.60 10.27 0.27
CA ILE A 201 12.80 10.58 -0.51
C ILE A 201 13.35 11.95 -0.10
N GLU A 202 14.58 11.98 0.39
CA GLU A 202 15.23 13.21 0.85
C GLU A 202 15.51 14.21 -0.29
N PRO A 203 15.63 15.51 -0.01
CA PRO A 203 16.02 16.52 -0.99
C PRO A 203 17.33 16.18 -1.71
N ASN A 204 17.40 16.44 -3.02
CA ASN A 204 18.60 16.21 -3.86
C ASN A 204 19.22 14.81 -3.71
N SER A 205 18.37 13.80 -3.46
CA SER A 205 18.80 12.42 -3.26
C SER A 205 18.10 11.49 -4.25
N SER A 206 18.40 10.20 -4.17
CA SER A 206 17.66 9.17 -4.90
C SER A 206 17.20 8.09 -3.94
N ALA A 207 16.03 7.53 -4.19
CA ALA A 207 15.57 6.33 -3.51
C ALA A 207 15.51 5.14 -4.47
N THR A 208 15.77 3.95 -3.95
CA THR A 208 15.61 2.69 -4.69
C THR A 208 14.36 2.00 -4.19
N LEU A 209 13.38 1.84 -5.09
CA LEU A 209 12.20 1.00 -4.87
C LEU A 209 12.51 -0.41 -5.37
N THR A 210 12.37 -1.41 -4.50
CA THR A 210 12.69 -2.81 -4.79
C THR A 210 11.45 -3.67 -4.61
N PHE A 211 11.12 -4.43 -5.66
CA PHE A 211 10.11 -5.47 -5.67
C PHE A 211 10.81 -6.82 -5.65
N THR A 212 10.48 -7.68 -4.70
CA THR A 212 11.07 -9.02 -4.56
C THR A 212 10.01 -10.07 -4.87
N PHE A 213 10.35 -11.05 -5.71
CA PHE A 213 9.46 -12.11 -6.13
C PHE A 213 9.88 -13.46 -5.53
N ASP A 214 8.94 -14.40 -5.47
CA ASP A 214 9.16 -15.77 -4.98
C ASP A 214 10.00 -16.62 -5.94
N LYS A 215 10.01 -16.28 -7.22
CA LYS A 215 10.73 -16.96 -8.31
C LYS A 215 11.58 -15.99 -9.12
N THR A 216 12.43 -16.54 -9.98
CA THR A 216 13.24 -15.75 -10.92
C THR A 216 12.36 -15.08 -11.97
N TYR A 217 12.25 -13.76 -11.92
CA TYR A 217 11.67 -12.90 -12.95
C TYR A 217 12.64 -12.74 -14.13
N ASN A 218 12.55 -13.66 -15.11
CA ASN A 218 13.47 -13.72 -16.26
C ASN A 218 12.77 -13.56 -17.62
N ASN A 219 11.50 -13.21 -17.63
CA ASN A 219 10.74 -12.91 -18.84
C ASN A 219 9.89 -11.64 -18.65
N PRO A 220 10.52 -10.48 -18.44
CA PRO A 220 9.81 -9.24 -18.27
C PRO A 220 9.10 -8.81 -19.55
N LYS A 221 7.85 -8.39 -19.39
CA LYS A 221 6.99 -7.89 -20.45
C LYS A 221 5.86 -7.07 -19.84
N ASP A 222 5.69 -5.84 -20.34
CA ASP A 222 4.57 -4.95 -20.02
C ASP A 222 4.47 -4.62 -18.51
N GLU A 223 5.60 -4.52 -17.81
CA GLU A 223 5.60 -4.09 -16.41
C GLU A 223 5.12 -2.65 -16.28
N VAL A 224 4.36 -2.38 -15.22
CA VAL A 224 3.85 -1.05 -14.92
C VAL A 224 4.10 -0.74 -13.45
N VAL A 225 4.75 0.39 -13.16
CA VAL A 225 4.85 0.94 -11.81
C VAL A 225 4.24 2.33 -11.82
N THR A 226 3.23 2.56 -10.99
CA THR A 226 2.58 3.85 -10.80
C THR A 226 2.86 4.36 -9.40
N LEU A 227 3.34 5.60 -9.31
CA LEU A 227 3.74 6.23 -8.05
C LEU A 227 2.90 7.47 -7.84
N GLN A 228 2.26 7.57 -6.68
CA GLN A 228 1.52 8.75 -6.24
C GLN A 228 2.19 9.35 -5.00
N PHE A 229 2.39 10.66 -4.96
CA PHE A 229 3.00 11.35 -3.82
C PHE A 229 1.99 12.20 -3.04
N ALA A 230 2.26 12.35 -1.74
CA ALA A 230 1.46 13.07 -0.76
C ALA A 230 2.07 14.42 -0.33
N THR A 231 3.19 14.85 -0.92
CA THR A 231 3.92 16.05 -0.48
C THR A 231 3.02 17.28 -0.46
N PRO A 232 2.95 18.01 0.68
CA PRO A 232 2.15 19.24 0.77
C PRO A 232 2.53 20.25 -0.31
N GLY A 233 1.54 20.76 -1.02
CA GLY A 233 1.72 21.63 -2.18
C GLY A 233 1.94 20.92 -3.52
N CYS A 234 1.97 19.57 -3.54
CA CYS A 234 2.07 18.71 -4.72
C CYS A 234 1.07 17.53 -4.70
N GLU A 235 -0.10 17.67 -4.05
CA GLU A 235 -0.94 16.55 -3.59
C GLU A 235 -1.64 15.66 -4.66
N THR A 236 -1.23 15.66 -5.94
CA THR A 236 -1.89 14.87 -7.00
C THR A 236 -0.93 14.27 -8.01
N PHE A 237 0.34 14.18 -7.65
CA PHE A 237 1.35 13.82 -8.62
C PHE A 237 1.45 12.30 -8.79
N THR A 238 0.95 11.84 -9.93
CA THR A 238 1.02 10.44 -10.36
C THR A 238 1.86 10.31 -11.62
N PHE A 239 2.76 9.34 -11.66
CA PHE A 239 3.44 8.98 -12.91
C PHE A 239 3.60 7.48 -13.06
N THR A 240 3.73 7.04 -14.31
CA THR A 240 3.78 5.62 -14.69
C THR A 240 5.08 5.33 -15.41
N VAL A 241 5.76 4.28 -14.95
CA VAL A 241 6.96 3.73 -15.57
C VAL A 241 6.61 2.40 -16.21
N THR A 242 6.95 2.22 -17.48
CA THR A 242 6.74 0.99 -18.22
C THR A 242 8.06 0.38 -18.70
N ARG A 243 8.07 -0.94 -18.90
CA ARG A 243 9.20 -1.64 -19.52
C ARG A 243 8.83 -2.29 -20.85
#